data_AF-A0A8S8XFL8-F1
#
_entry.id   AF-A0A8S8XFL8-F1
#
_cell.length_a   1.000
_cell.length_b   1.000
_cell.length_c   1.000
_cell.angle_alpha   90.00
_cell.angle_beta   90.00
_cell.angle_gamma   90.00
#
_symmetry.space_group_name_H-M   'P 1'
#
loop_
_entity.id
_entity.type
_entity.pdbx_description
1 polymer ?
#
loop_
_entity_poly.entity_id
_entity_poly.type
_entity_poly.pdbx_seq_one_letter_code
_entity_poly.pdbx_strand_id
1 'polypeptide(L)'
;MQLIDLVTPDAANGTVALAGLSGHALLAAARPAWAPTPASDITKAGFAYTVTMNDPTGALSDLAPLMIANMQAALAQLAKVIGGKGSLEVEIRVDNTPTGRFGGGVGSIVNLTKDGTRQITETSAAHELRTGEDVTPGAPDVIIFVANNDYIRKTIWLDPTPTLRDEAVPTNRNDGVTLFMHEILHSFGITGYTPTTSPFTLGTTATVWDAYLANNNGALTFTGPSAVAAWGGAVPVTTNSDSQNSFHLGLTPFAQATAMAGTTGVDGLLYDNMNGTAAFFGERYDLSALDLAIMEDLGLRVFAPAGMPIVNLSDARNIGTAAADTINGSVWDEFLSGLGGNDTINGGGGDDFIVGGAGNDTIDGGTGTNRAIYSDSRTNYTVGAQANGTIVVDGGTKGADGKDTLTNIKVLQFSDQTMFRLTGDEATVARLYSAAFARAPDVDGLLFQIQNGLGGGLSLQQLAANFISSAEFVAKYGANVSNTAYVTALYTNVLGRIPDPAGFDFQLNALNTGVVNRTTLLLNFADAPENKAKVIGTWMVGDVAIG
;
A
#
# COMPACT_ATOMS: atom_id res chain seq x y z
N MET A 1 -51.81 0.89 -18.56
CA MET A 1 -51.53 -0.08 -19.64
C MET A 1 -50.26 0.45 -20.32
N GLN A 2 -49.09 0.08 -19.79
CA GLN A 2 -48.23 -1.07 -20.22
C GLN A 2 -47.32 -0.63 -21.39
N LEU A 3 -46.00 -0.88 -21.49
CA LEU A 3 -44.99 -1.81 -20.91
C LEU A 3 -43.59 -1.15 -21.16
N ILE A 4 -42.58 -1.18 -20.28
CA ILE A 4 -41.56 -2.24 -19.97
C ILE A 4 -40.53 -2.54 -21.09
N ASP A 5 -39.26 -2.30 -20.75
CA ASP A 5 -37.93 -2.91 -21.08
C ASP A 5 -37.64 -3.66 -22.39
N LEU A 6 -36.43 -3.45 -22.94
CA LEU A 6 -35.28 -4.41 -22.86
C LEU A 6 -34.01 -3.95 -23.63
N VAL A 7 -32.88 -4.21 -22.97
CA VAL A 7 -31.44 -4.21 -23.34
C VAL A 7 -31.17 -4.97 -24.66
N THR A 8 -30.28 -4.55 -25.57
CA THR A 8 -28.83 -4.90 -25.62
C THR A 8 -27.97 -3.97 -26.52
N PRO A 9 -26.63 -3.96 -26.33
CA PRO A 9 -25.69 -2.89 -26.69
C PRO A 9 -24.96 -3.13 -28.02
N ASP A 10 -24.43 -2.08 -28.67
CA ASP A 10 -23.03 -1.96 -29.14
C ASP A 10 -22.78 -0.64 -29.89
N ALA A 11 -21.54 -0.16 -29.77
CA ALA A 11 -20.78 0.63 -30.74
C ALA A 11 -21.27 2.02 -31.15
N ALA A 12 -21.09 3.01 -30.27
CA ALA A 12 -20.71 4.35 -30.68
C ALA A 12 -20.29 5.19 -29.46
N ASN A 13 -19.02 5.14 -29.08
CA ASN A 13 -18.39 6.32 -28.48
C ASN A 13 -16.97 6.44 -29.04
N GLY A 14 -16.70 7.65 -29.52
CA GLY A 14 -15.61 7.95 -30.43
C GLY A 14 -14.26 7.59 -29.87
N THR A 15 -13.51 6.85 -30.67
CA THR A 15 -12.07 6.76 -30.61
C THR A 15 -11.48 8.17 -30.79
N VAL A 16 -11.23 8.86 -29.69
CA VAL A 16 -10.05 9.73 -29.64
C VAL A 16 -8.87 8.79 -29.60
N ALA A 17 -8.22 8.62 -30.74
CA ALA A 17 -6.99 7.85 -30.82
C ALA A 17 -6.00 8.41 -29.79
N LEU A 18 -5.61 7.57 -28.83
CA LEU A 18 -4.42 7.74 -28.01
C LEU A 18 -3.19 7.69 -28.93
N ALA A 19 -2.94 8.79 -29.64
CA ALA A 19 -1.66 9.06 -30.27
C ALA A 19 -0.67 9.37 -29.13
N GLY A 20 -0.19 8.31 -28.47
CA GLY A 20 0.73 8.46 -27.35
C GLY A 20 1.21 7.15 -26.74
N LEU A 21 0.45 6.05 -26.78
CA LEU A 21 0.89 4.80 -26.11
C LEU A 21 0.54 3.50 -26.86
N SER A 22 -0.14 3.55 -28.00
CA SER A 22 -0.20 2.42 -28.93
C SER A 22 1.08 2.35 -29.77
N GLY A 23 2.17 1.89 -29.16
CA GLY A 23 3.45 1.69 -29.88
C GLY A 23 4.72 1.99 -29.10
N HIS A 24 4.66 2.30 -27.81
CA HIS A 24 5.85 2.32 -26.99
C HIS A 24 6.28 0.88 -26.68
N ALA A 25 7.06 0.28 -27.58
CA ALA A 25 8.27 -0.33 -27.08
C ALA A 25 8.93 0.77 -26.24
N LEU A 26 9.18 0.54 -24.94
CA LEU A 26 10.07 1.41 -24.17
C LEU A 26 11.28 1.69 -25.09
N LEU A 27 11.41 2.96 -25.46
CA LEU A 27 12.16 3.38 -26.64
C LEU A 27 13.57 2.83 -26.50
N ALA A 28 14.07 2.20 -27.55
CA ALA A 28 15.46 1.78 -27.69
C ALA A 28 16.38 3.01 -27.63
N ALA A 29 16.57 3.55 -26.42
CA ALA A 29 17.61 4.51 -26.14
C ALA A 29 18.95 3.81 -26.40
N ALA A 30 19.95 4.57 -26.86
CA ALA A 30 21.25 4.01 -27.18
C ALA A 30 21.88 3.42 -25.92
N ARG A 31 21.80 2.10 -25.76
CA ARG A 31 22.38 1.39 -24.62
C ARG A 31 23.90 1.41 -24.75
N PRO A 32 24.64 1.63 -23.66
CA PRO A 32 26.09 1.62 -23.71
C PRO A 32 26.60 0.22 -24.09
N ALA A 33 27.76 0.14 -24.74
CA ALA A 33 28.30 -1.12 -25.27
C ALA A 33 28.58 -2.19 -24.20
N TRP A 34 28.70 -1.79 -22.94
CA TRP A 34 28.89 -2.71 -21.81
C TRP A 34 27.56 -3.31 -21.31
N ALA A 35 26.43 -2.69 -21.61
CA ALA A 35 25.13 -3.13 -21.11
C ALA A 35 24.70 -4.42 -21.84
N PRO A 36 24.26 -5.45 -21.12
CA PRO A 36 23.78 -6.67 -21.72
C PRO A 36 22.56 -6.39 -22.60
N THR A 37 22.63 -6.81 -23.87
CA THR A 37 21.51 -6.64 -24.80
C THR A 37 20.37 -7.57 -24.42
N PRO A 38 19.10 -7.11 -24.35
CA PRO A 38 17.99 -7.98 -24.03
C PRO A 38 17.85 -8.99 -25.16
N ALA A 39 17.50 -10.22 -24.83
CA ALA A 39 17.38 -11.26 -25.85
C ALA A 39 16.21 -10.94 -26.80
N SER A 40 16.54 -10.66 -28.06
CA SER A 40 15.60 -10.19 -29.08
C SER A 40 14.54 -11.23 -29.46
N ASP A 41 14.80 -12.50 -29.18
CA ASP A 41 13.90 -13.62 -29.38
C ASP A 41 12.96 -13.89 -28.19
N ILE A 42 13.08 -13.14 -27.09
CA ILE A 42 12.03 -13.08 -26.06
C ILE A 42 10.93 -12.15 -26.58
N THR A 43 9.82 -12.74 -27.02
CA THR A 43 8.72 -12.02 -27.69
C THR A 43 7.47 -11.85 -26.83
N LYS A 44 7.44 -12.40 -25.62
CA LYS A 44 6.33 -12.26 -24.66
C LYS A 44 6.84 -12.29 -23.22
N ALA A 45 6.03 -11.77 -22.31
CA ALA A 45 6.23 -11.94 -20.88
C ALA A 45 6.12 -13.41 -20.46
N GLY A 46 6.74 -13.73 -19.32
CA GLY A 46 6.73 -15.04 -18.70
C GLY A 46 8.13 -15.64 -18.62
N PHE A 47 8.39 -16.30 -17.50
CA PHE A 47 9.53 -17.19 -17.29
C PHE A 47 9.08 -18.34 -16.38
N ALA A 48 9.79 -19.45 -16.44
CA ALA A 48 9.54 -20.57 -15.54
C ALA A 48 10.26 -20.34 -14.21
N TYR A 49 9.72 -20.91 -13.13
CA TYR A 49 10.38 -20.87 -11.83
C TYR A 49 9.95 -22.04 -10.95
N THR A 50 10.81 -22.41 -10.03
CA THR A 50 10.50 -23.29 -8.90
C THR A 50 10.76 -22.56 -7.60
N VAL A 51 9.95 -22.83 -6.57
CA VAL A 51 10.12 -22.24 -5.23
C VAL A 51 10.33 -23.36 -4.23
N THR A 52 11.39 -23.26 -3.47
CA THR A 52 11.74 -24.19 -2.38
C THR A 52 11.96 -23.41 -1.09
N MET A 53 11.85 -24.11 0.04
CA MET A 53 12.19 -23.55 1.34
C MET A 53 13.18 -24.47 2.05
N ASN A 54 14.27 -23.88 2.51
CA ASN A 54 15.32 -24.52 3.28
C ASN A 54 15.26 -24.01 4.72
N ASP A 55 14.59 -24.78 5.58
CA ASP A 55 14.50 -24.53 7.02
C ASP A 55 15.07 -25.72 7.80
N PRO A 56 16.40 -25.77 8.00
CA PRO A 56 17.06 -26.90 8.63
C PRO A 56 16.69 -27.06 10.10
N THR A 57 16.16 -26.00 10.73
CA THR A 57 15.77 -25.98 12.15
C THR A 57 14.28 -26.25 12.37
N GLY A 58 13.48 -26.19 11.32
CA GLY A 58 12.01 -26.26 11.39
C GLY A 58 11.37 -25.04 12.08
N ALA A 59 12.10 -23.94 12.22
CA ALA A 59 11.69 -22.76 12.98
C ALA A 59 10.46 -22.04 12.36
N LEU A 60 10.26 -22.17 11.05
CA LEU A 60 9.15 -21.57 10.28
C LEU A 60 8.34 -22.62 9.51
N SER A 61 8.45 -23.90 9.89
CA SER A 61 7.78 -25.01 9.19
C SER A 61 6.25 -24.88 9.12
N ASP A 62 5.62 -24.25 10.11
CA ASP A 62 4.20 -23.92 10.15
C ASP A 62 3.79 -22.84 9.13
N LEU A 63 4.71 -21.92 8.82
CA LEU A 63 4.48 -20.83 7.86
C LEU A 63 4.92 -21.18 6.43
N ALA A 64 5.65 -22.28 6.24
CA ALA A 64 6.22 -22.66 4.95
C ALA A 64 5.23 -22.63 3.79
N PRO A 65 3.98 -23.16 3.90
CA PRO A 65 3.01 -23.08 2.80
C PRO A 65 2.66 -21.64 2.41
N LEU A 66 2.46 -20.75 3.39
CA LEU A 66 2.12 -19.35 3.14
C LEU A 66 3.31 -18.58 2.58
N MET A 67 4.52 -18.82 3.09
CA MET A 67 5.74 -18.19 2.58
C MET A 67 6.00 -18.57 1.12
N ILE A 68 5.86 -19.85 0.78
CA ILE A 68 5.99 -20.34 -0.60
C ILE A 68 4.91 -19.71 -1.48
N ALA A 69 3.65 -19.65 -1.03
CA ALA A 69 2.57 -19.05 -1.80
C ALA A 69 2.78 -17.55 -2.07
N ASN A 70 3.26 -16.79 -1.07
CA ASN A 70 3.55 -15.37 -1.20
C ASN A 70 4.74 -15.14 -2.15
N MET A 71 5.80 -15.93 -2.05
CA MET A 71 6.92 -15.91 -3.00
C MET A 71 6.46 -16.22 -4.44
N GLN A 72 5.63 -17.26 -4.60
CA GLN A 72 5.09 -17.64 -5.91
C GLN A 72 4.22 -16.54 -6.50
N ALA A 73 3.47 -15.80 -5.69
CA ALA A 73 2.67 -14.67 -6.13
C ALA A 73 3.54 -13.49 -6.60
N ALA A 74 4.61 -13.17 -5.86
CA ALA A 74 5.59 -12.14 -6.27
C ALA A 74 6.25 -12.50 -7.62
N LEU A 75 6.72 -13.74 -7.76
CA LEU A 75 7.28 -14.24 -9.03
C LEU A 75 6.24 -14.25 -10.15
N ALA A 76 4.97 -14.57 -9.85
CA ALA A 76 3.90 -14.53 -10.84
C ALA A 76 3.61 -13.10 -11.32
N GLN A 77 3.69 -12.10 -10.43
CA GLN A 77 3.57 -10.69 -10.82
C GLN A 77 4.72 -10.28 -11.74
N LEU A 78 5.96 -10.59 -11.38
CA LEU A 78 7.14 -10.34 -12.22
C LEU A 78 7.04 -11.06 -13.58
N ALA A 79 6.57 -12.31 -13.60
CA ALA A 79 6.40 -13.08 -14.83
C ALA A 79 5.30 -12.55 -15.76
N LYS A 80 4.37 -11.71 -15.27
CA LYS A 80 3.40 -11.02 -16.13
C LYS A 80 4.05 -9.92 -16.98
N VAL A 81 5.21 -9.41 -16.57
CA VAL A 81 5.85 -8.23 -17.16
C VAL A 81 7.27 -8.46 -17.66
N ILE A 82 7.98 -9.43 -17.11
CA ILE A 82 9.33 -9.79 -17.55
C ILE A 82 9.24 -11.07 -18.37
N GLY A 83 9.86 -11.06 -19.55
CA GLY A 83 10.05 -12.27 -20.34
C GLY A 83 11.42 -12.86 -20.08
N GLY A 84 11.46 -14.18 -19.92
CA GLY A 84 12.69 -14.95 -19.75
C GLY A 84 12.69 -16.23 -20.57
N LYS A 85 13.89 -16.72 -20.91
CA LYS A 85 14.11 -18.02 -21.57
C LYS A 85 14.33 -19.17 -20.60
N GLY A 86 15.00 -18.88 -19.48
CA GLY A 86 15.37 -19.88 -18.47
C GLY A 86 14.29 -20.14 -17.43
N SER A 87 14.64 -20.97 -16.46
CA SER A 87 13.79 -21.38 -15.35
C SER A 87 14.50 -21.07 -14.05
N LEU A 88 13.96 -20.15 -13.25
CA LEU A 88 14.62 -19.76 -12.01
C LEU A 88 14.40 -20.77 -10.90
N GLU A 89 15.48 -21.22 -10.27
CA GLU A 89 15.42 -21.89 -8.98
C GLU A 89 15.43 -20.86 -7.84
N VAL A 90 14.33 -20.76 -7.10
CA VAL A 90 14.16 -19.79 -6.01
C VAL A 90 14.12 -20.52 -4.67
N GLU A 91 14.94 -20.09 -3.72
CA GLU A 91 15.02 -20.66 -2.37
C GLU A 91 14.71 -19.61 -1.29
N ILE A 92 13.75 -19.91 -0.43
CA ILE A 92 13.58 -19.24 0.86
C ILE A 92 14.51 -19.94 1.85
N ARG A 93 15.55 -19.25 2.34
CA ARG A 93 16.54 -19.82 3.26
C ARG A 93 16.35 -19.26 4.66
N VAL A 94 16.03 -20.15 5.61
CA VAL A 94 15.90 -19.80 7.03
C VAL A 94 17.23 -20.02 7.74
N ASP A 95 17.83 -18.94 8.26
CA ASP A 95 19.13 -19.01 8.93
C ASP A 95 19.31 -17.99 10.06
N ASN A 96 20.48 -18.03 10.72
CA ASN A 96 20.93 -17.07 11.74
C ASN A 96 21.67 -15.89 11.08
N THR A 97 21.04 -15.22 10.10
CA THR A 97 21.69 -14.15 9.33
C THR A 97 22.21 -13.01 10.23
N PRO A 98 23.47 -12.54 10.07
CA PRO A 98 24.05 -11.48 10.89
C PRO A 98 23.42 -10.09 10.71
N THR A 99 22.74 -9.83 9.59
CA THR A 99 22.17 -8.52 9.21
C THR A 99 20.66 -8.40 9.49
N GLY A 100 19.98 -9.49 9.83
CA GLY A 100 18.64 -9.48 10.41
C GLY A 100 17.47 -9.30 9.46
N ARG A 101 16.40 -10.03 9.79
CA ARG A 101 14.98 -9.82 9.44
C ARG A 101 14.52 -10.39 8.09
N PHE A 102 14.97 -9.89 6.94
CA PHE A 102 14.55 -10.29 5.59
C PHE A 102 15.57 -9.75 4.57
N GLY A 103 16.02 -10.51 3.56
CA GLY A 103 16.98 -9.97 2.58
C GLY A 103 17.25 -10.84 1.36
N GLY A 104 17.44 -10.20 0.21
CA GLY A 104 17.69 -10.79 -1.09
C GLY A 104 19.16 -11.16 -1.30
N GLY A 105 19.35 -12.30 -1.95
CA GLY A 105 20.64 -12.91 -2.24
C GLY A 105 20.73 -13.34 -3.70
N VAL A 106 21.94 -13.22 -4.24
CA VAL A 106 22.28 -13.71 -5.58
C VAL A 106 22.86 -15.12 -5.46
N GLY A 107 22.39 -16.05 -6.30
CA GLY A 107 22.94 -17.41 -6.36
C GLY A 107 24.40 -17.43 -6.81
N SER A 108 24.70 -16.71 -7.89
CA SER A 108 26.06 -16.50 -8.41
C SER A 108 26.14 -15.23 -9.27
N ILE A 109 27.34 -14.95 -9.79
CA ILE A 109 27.65 -13.77 -10.59
C ILE A 109 28.38 -14.19 -11.86
N VAL A 110 28.00 -13.60 -12.99
CA VAL A 110 28.54 -13.88 -14.33
C VAL A 110 29.33 -12.68 -14.84
N ASN A 111 30.50 -12.93 -15.43
CA ASN A 111 31.31 -11.89 -16.07
C ASN A 111 30.76 -11.60 -17.47
N LEU A 112 30.44 -10.34 -17.74
CA LEU A 112 29.99 -9.86 -19.04
C LEU A 112 31.16 -9.36 -19.89
N THR A 113 31.41 -8.05 -19.85
CA THR A 113 32.38 -7.35 -20.68
C THR A 113 33.06 -6.26 -19.87
N LYS A 114 33.99 -5.50 -20.46
CA LYS A 114 34.62 -4.35 -19.80
C LYS A 114 34.01 -3.03 -20.25
N ASP A 115 33.77 -2.10 -19.33
CA ASP A 115 33.33 -0.72 -19.61
C ASP A 115 34.48 0.22 -20.05
N GLY A 116 35.60 -0.35 -20.51
CA GLY A 116 36.85 0.35 -20.79
C GLY A 116 37.82 0.39 -19.59
N THR A 117 37.33 0.35 -18.34
CA THR A 117 38.18 0.42 -17.13
C THR A 117 37.92 -0.67 -16.10
N ARG A 118 36.73 -1.26 -16.09
CA ARG A 118 36.25 -2.22 -15.09
C ARG A 118 35.72 -3.48 -15.74
N GLN A 119 35.74 -4.59 -15.02
CA GLN A 119 35.00 -5.79 -15.38
C GLN A 119 33.53 -5.61 -14.97
N ILE A 120 32.60 -5.75 -15.92
CA ILE A 120 31.16 -5.72 -15.66
C ILE A 120 30.65 -7.12 -15.38
N THR A 121 29.79 -7.24 -14.37
CA THR A 121 29.16 -8.49 -13.96
C THR A 121 27.64 -8.37 -13.87
N GLU A 122 26.94 -9.48 -14.05
CA GLU A 122 25.49 -9.62 -13.85
C GLU A 122 25.18 -10.78 -12.89
N THR A 123 23.97 -10.81 -12.35
CA THR A 123 23.51 -11.90 -11.47
C THR A 123 23.18 -13.16 -12.29
N SER A 124 23.28 -14.34 -11.67
CA SER A 124 22.90 -15.61 -12.34
C SER A 124 21.44 -15.60 -12.78
N ALA A 125 20.52 -15.11 -11.94
CA ALA A 125 19.10 -15.00 -12.30
C ALA A 125 18.86 -14.11 -13.54
N ALA A 126 19.50 -12.93 -13.60
CA ALA A 126 19.35 -12.05 -14.76
C ALA A 126 19.98 -12.66 -16.02
N HIS A 127 21.14 -13.32 -15.87
CA HIS A 127 21.78 -14.04 -16.96
C HIS A 127 20.86 -15.12 -17.52
N GLU A 128 20.34 -15.99 -16.66
CA GLU A 128 19.49 -17.11 -17.06
C GLU A 128 18.18 -16.65 -17.70
N LEU A 129 17.49 -15.65 -17.15
CA LEU A 129 16.30 -15.09 -17.79
C LEU A 129 16.61 -14.61 -19.21
N ARG A 130 17.77 -13.98 -19.42
CA ARG A 130 18.15 -13.40 -20.69
C ARG A 130 18.64 -14.44 -21.70
N THR A 131 19.48 -15.38 -21.29
CA THR A 131 20.18 -16.31 -22.19
C THR A 131 19.51 -17.69 -22.25
N GLY A 132 18.80 -18.08 -21.19
CA GLY A 132 18.34 -19.45 -20.97
C GLY A 132 19.46 -20.39 -20.49
N GLU A 133 20.64 -19.86 -20.15
CA GLU A 133 21.77 -20.61 -19.62
C GLU A 133 21.75 -20.52 -18.10
N ASP A 134 21.51 -21.67 -17.45
CA ASP A 134 21.71 -21.86 -16.03
C ASP A 134 23.22 -22.06 -15.77
N VAL A 135 23.84 -21.07 -15.13
CA VAL A 135 25.27 -21.04 -14.79
C VAL A 135 25.57 -21.73 -13.47
N THR A 136 24.54 -22.12 -12.73
CA THR A 136 24.63 -22.77 -11.41
C THR A 136 23.72 -24.01 -11.29
N PRO A 137 23.87 -25.04 -12.15
CA PRO A 137 22.95 -26.17 -12.16
C PRO A 137 22.79 -26.87 -10.80
N GLY A 138 21.55 -26.91 -10.33
CA GLY A 138 21.16 -27.53 -9.06
C GLY A 138 21.38 -26.66 -7.82
N ALA A 139 21.75 -25.38 -7.99
CA ALA A 139 21.75 -24.39 -6.94
C ALA A 139 20.73 -23.28 -7.27
N PRO A 140 20.15 -22.61 -6.26
CA PRO A 140 19.18 -21.56 -6.51
C PRO A 140 19.81 -20.31 -7.12
N ASP A 141 19.14 -19.73 -8.12
CA ASP A 141 19.48 -18.44 -8.73
C ASP A 141 19.13 -17.26 -7.84
N VAL A 142 18.03 -17.40 -7.11
CA VAL A 142 17.48 -16.40 -6.19
C VAL A 142 17.39 -17.01 -4.81
N ILE A 143 18.00 -16.35 -3.82
CA ILE A 143 17.94 -16.78 -2.43
C ILE A 143 17.35 -15.65 -1.60
N ILE A 144 16.23 -15.88 -0.93
CA ILE A 144 15.67 -14.94 0.04
C ILE A 144 15.98 -15.44 1.45
N PHE A 145 16.83 -14.69 2.15
CA PHE A 145 17.21 -14.96 3.53
C PHE A 145 16.14 -14.48 4.48
N VAL A 146 15.73 -15.37 5.37
CA VAL A 146 14.73 -15.11 6.39
C VAL A 146 15.30 -15.47 7.75
N ALA A 147 15.21 -14.52 8.69
CA ALA A 147 15.71 -14.76 10.03
C ALA A 147 14.89 -15.86 10.73
N ASN A 148 15.57 -16.80 11.39
CA ASN A 148 14.96 -17.87 12.17
C ASN A 148 14.31 -17.44 13.50
N ASN A 149 14.02 -16.14 13.66
CA ASN A 149 13.44 -15.54 14.86
C ASN A 149 11.96 -15.18 14.64
N ASP A 150 11.33 -14.60 15.66
CA ASP A 150 9.92 -14.23 15.62
C ASP A 150 9.57 -13.07 14.66
N TYR A 151 10.54 -12.49 13.94
CA TYR A 151 10.32 -11.33 13.07
C TYR A 151 9.18 -11.58 12.09
N ILE A 152 9.25 -12.64 11.27
CA ILE A 152 8.18 -12.98 10.32
C ILE A 152 6.82 -13.07 11.00
N ARG A 153 6.76 -13.69 12.17
CA ARG A 153 5.51 -13.85 12.95
C ARG A 153 4.99 -12.55 13.55
N LYS A 154 5.80 -11.51 13.69
CA LYS A 154 5.44 -10.25 14.35
C LYS A 154 5.27 -9.08 13.40
N THR A 155 5.98 -9.07 12.28
CA THR A 155 6.09 -7.88 11.42
C THR A 155 5.70 -8.15 9.98
N ILE A 156 5.70 -9.40 9.52
CA ILE A 156 5.31 -9.72 8.14
C ILE A 156 3.90 -10.29 8.17
N TRP A 157 3.06 -9.83 7.26
CA TRP A 157 1.78 -10.43 6.96
C TRP A 157 1.94 -11.26 5.71
N LEU A 158 1.79 -12.57 5.87
CA LEU A 158 1.73 -13.50 4.76
C LEU A 158 0.28 -13.55 4.31
N ASP A 159 0.02 -12.95 3.16
CA ASP A 159 -1.31 -12.84 2.56
C ASP A 159 -1.88 -14.27 2.35
N PRO A 160 -3.08 -14.60 2.87
CA PRO A 160 -3.75 -15.88 2.65
C PRO A 160 -4.20 -16.10 1.20
N THR A 161 -4.43 -15.03 0.43
CA THR A 161 -4.83 -15.01 -0.98
C THR A 161 -3.81 -14.24 -1.84
N PRO A 162 -2.50 -14.58 -1.78
CA PRO A 162 -1.43 -13.73 -2.26
C PRO A 162 -1.44 -13.51 -3.78
N THR A 163 -2.12 -14.37 -4.55
CA THR A 163 -2.30 -14.21 -6.00
C THR A 163 -3.31 -13.12 -6.36
N LEU A 164 -4.32 -12.92 -5.51
CA LEU A 164 -5.37 -11.93 -5.70
C LEU A 164 -4.96 -10.57 -5.14
N ARG A 165 -4.20 -10.55 -4.03
CA ARG A 165 -3.72 -9.32 -3.38
C ARG A 165 -4.85 -8.37 -2.98
N ASP A 166 -6.02 -8.92 -2.64
CA ASP A 166 -7.27 -8.19 -2.40
C ASP A 166 -7.57 -7.91 -0.92
N GLU A 167 -6.93 -8.65 0.02
CA GLU A 167 -7.08 -8.40 1.45
C GLU A 167 -6.27 -7.16 1.91
N ALA A 168 -6.81 -6.34 2.82
CA ALA A 168 -6.03 -5.22 3.34
C ALA A 168 -4.86 -5.69 4.21
N VAL A 169 -3.67 -5.09 4.03
CA VAL A 169 -2.51 -5.39 4.86
C VAL A 169 -2.78 -4.88 6.28
N PRO A 170 -2.55 -5.68 7.33
CA PRO A 170 -2.69 -5.22 8.70
C PRO A 170 -1.77 -4.03 9.00
N THR A 171 -2.29 -3.01 9.67
CA THR A 171 -1.62 -1.73 10.00
C THR A 171 -0.36 -1.84 10.85
N ASN A 172 -0.06 -3.03 11.37
CA ASN A 172 1.14 -3.34 12.15
C ASN A 172 2.05 -4.37 11.45
N ARG A 173 1.81 -4.63 10.17
CA ARG A 173 2.55 -5.61 9.36
C ARG A 173 2.96 -5.02 8.02
N ASN A 174 4.09 -5.48 7.51
CA ASN A 174 4.47 -5.28 6.11
C ASN A 174 3.90 -6.41 5.26
N ASP A 175 3.49 -6.08 4.04
CA ASP A 175 3.01 -7.04 3.06
C ASP A 175 4.13 -8.01 2.62
N GLY A 176 3.90 -9.31 2.78
CA GLY A 176 4.88 -10.34 2.45
C GLY A 176 5.18 -10.42 0.96
N VAL A 177 4.18 -10.29 0.10
CA VAL A 177 4.38 -10.35 -1.36
C VAL A 177 5.19 -9.15 -1.86
N THR A 178 4.89 -7.94 -1.36
CA THR A 178 5.70 -6.73 -1.61
C THR A 178 7.17 -7.00 -1.26
N LEU A 179 7.44 -7.48 -0.04
CA LEU A 179 8.82 -7.71 0.38
C LEU A 179 9.50 -8.78 -0.45
N PHE A 180 8.83 -9.90 -0.77
CA PHE A 180 9.42 -10.88 -1.67
C PHE A 180 9.75 -10.30 -3.03
N MET A 181 8.86 -9.49 -3.60
CA MET A 181 9.07 -8.83 -4.88
C MET A 181 10.26 -7.88 -4.84
N HIS A 182 10.36 -7.02 -3.82
CA HIS A 182 11.51 -6.17 -3.54
C HIS A 182 12.83 -6.97 -3.55
N GLU A 183 12.89 -8.04 -2.75
CA GLU A 183 14.13 -8.81 -2.64
C GLU A 183 14.48 -9.56 -3.94
N ILE A 184 13.50 -9.98 -4.73
CA ILE A 184 13.74 -10.60 -6.05
C ILE A 184 14.36 -9.58 -7.02
N LEU A 185 13.96 -8.31 -6.98
CA LEU A 185 14.50 -7.27 -7.87
C LEU A 185 16.00 -7.04 -7.63
N HIS A 186 16.49 -7.22 -6.41
CA HIS A 186 17.93 -7.27 -6.14
C HIS A 186 18.62 -8.41 -6.90
N SER A 187 18.04 -9.62 -6.87
CA SER A 187 18.56 -10.77 -7.61
C SER A 187 18.45 -10.60 -9.13
N PHE A 188 17.55 -9.74 -9.62
CA PHE A 188 17.42 -9.41 -11.05
C PHE A 188 18.43 -8.34 -11.52
N GLY A 189 19.20 -7.76 -10.61
CA GLY A 189 20.38 -6.96 -10.97
C GLY A 189 20.49 -5.62 -10.25
N ILE A 190 19.53 -5.24 -9.40
CA ILE A 190 19.67 -4.07 -8.50
C ILE A 190 20.61 -4.46 -7.35
N THR A 191 21.89 -4.62 -7.66
CA THR A 191 22.93 -5.05 -6.74
C THR A 191 24.26 -4.48 -7.18
N GLY A 192 25.22 -4.28 -6.29
CA GLY A 192 26.47 -3.62 -6.62
C GLY A 192 27.60 -3.85 -5.63
N TYR A 193 28.79 -3.39 -6.01
CA TYR A 193 30.00 -3.48 -5.20
C TYR A 193 30.42 -2.11 -4.62
N THR A 194 29.61 -1.06 -4.79
CA THR A 194 29.94 0.30 -4.33
C THR A 194 30.33 0.32 -2.84
N PRO A 195 31.56 0.76 -2.49
CA PRO A 195 31.97 0.88 -1.09
C PRO A 195 31.34 2.09 -0.40
N THR A 196 31.09 1.92 0.89
CA THR A 196 30.41 2.79 1.88
C THR A 196 31.10 4.11 2.24
N THR A 197 32.08 4.57 1.47
CA THR A 197 32.92 5.72 1.85
C THR A 197 32.91 6.82 0.81
N SER A 198 32.64 8.05 1.26
CA SER A 198 32.77 9.27 0.45
C SER A 198 34.23 9.73 0.36
N PRO A 199 34.77 10.04 -0.84
CA PRO A 199 34.12 10.02 -2.14
C PRO A 199 33.99 8.60 -2.73
N PHE A 200 32.81 8.29 -3.27
CA PHE A 200 32.52 6.98 -3.86
C PHE A 200 33.43 6.73 -5.07
N THR A 201 34.25 5.67 -4.98
CA THR A 201 35.12 5.25 -6.08
C THR A 201 34.80 3.80 -6.42
N LEU A 202 34.26 3.58 -7.61
CA LEU A 202 34.02 2.23 -8.14
C LEU A 202 35.34 1.49 -8.37
N GLY A 203 35.41 0.24 -7.91
CA GLY A 203 36.59 -0.62 -8.02
C GLY A 203 36.88 -1.10 -9.45
N THR A 204 37.77 -2.08 -9.58
CA THR A 204 38.12 -2.70 -10.87
C THR A 204 37.04 -3.66 -11.41
N THR A 205 36.01 -3.93 -10.61
CA THR A 205 34.83 -4.73 -10.95
C THR A 205 33.59 -3.93 -10.55
N ALA A 206 32.56 -3.99 -11.39
CA ALA A 206 31.28 -3.30 -11.20
C ALA A 206 30.15 -4.22 -11.68
N THR A 207 28.97 -4.12 -11.08
CA THR A 207 27.76 -4.73 -11.65
C THR A 207 27.20 -3.88 -12.79
N VAL A 208 26.20 -4.42 -13.50
CA VAL A 208 25.42 -3.63 -14.49
C VAL A 208 24.77 -2.41 -13.82
N TRP A 209 24.27 -2.54 -12.59
CA TRP A 209 23.74 -1.43 -11.79
C TRP A 209 24.81 -0.37 -11.48
N ASP A 210 25.96 -0.79 -10.94
CA ASP A 210 27.07 0.11 -10.60
C ASP A 210 27.53 0.95 -11.79
N ALA A 211 27.49 0.37 -12.99
CA ALA A 211 27.92 1.04 -14.21
C ALA A 211 26.93 2.14 -14.68
N TYR A 212 25.70 2.15 -14.19
CA TYR A 212 24.74 3.25 -14.35
C TYR A 212 24.69 4.22 -13.18
N LEU A 213 25.48 4.00 -12.12
CA LEU A 213 25.51 4.94 -11.01
C LEU A 213 26.42 6.13 -11.32
N ALA A 214 25.87 7.33 -11.15
CA ALA A 214 26.60 8.58 -11.17
C ALA A 214 26.66 9.18 -9.76
N ASN A 215 27.85 9.60 -9.33
CA ASN A 215 28.07 10.30 -8.07
C ASN A 215 28.33 11.79 -8.33
N ASN A 216 27.47 12.65 -7.81
CA ASN A 216 27.65 14.09 -7.82
C ASN A 216 27.82 14.60 -6.38
N ASN A 217 29.08 14.75 -5.94
CA ASN A 217 29.43 15.29 -4.62
C ASN A 217 28.77 14.57 -3.42
N GLY A 218 28.57 13.25 -3.52
CA GLY A 218 27.97 12.44 -2.47
C GLY A 218 26.50 12.12 -2.69
N ALA A 219 25.83 12.74 -3.66
CA ALA A 219 24.51 12.34 -4.12
C ALA A 219 24.65 11.29 -5.23
N LEU A 220 24.05 10.12 -5.03
CA LEU A 220 24.06 9.03 -5.99
C LEU A 220 22.78 9.07 -6.82
N THR A 221 22.92 8.88 -8.14
CA THR A 221 21.78 8.77 -9.05
C THR A 221 21.98 7.64 -10.02
N PHE A 222 20.91 6.92 -10.35
CA PHE A 222 20.87 5.93 -11.41
C PHE A 222 20.57 6.63 -12.75
N THR A 223 21.42 6.42 -13.74
CA THR A 223 21.37 7.11 -15.04
C THR A 223 21.14 6.14 -16.21
N GLY A 224 20.45 5.04 -15.95
CA GLY A 224 19.98 4.13 -17.00
C GLY A 224 19.06 4.85 -17.99
N PRO A 225 19.26 4.73 -19.32
CA PRO A 225 18.47 5.49 -20.29
C PRO A 225 16.95 5.26 -20.23
N SER A 226 16.50 4.01 -20.02
CA SER A 226 15.07 3.70 -19.90
C SER A 226 14.51 4.30 -18.60
N ALA A 227 15.21 4.14 -17.49
CA ALA A 227 14.82 4.69 -16.19
C ALA A 227 14.79 6.21 -16.20
N VAL A 228 15.79 6.86 -16.83
CA VAL A 228 15.81 8.32 -17.02
C VAL A 228 14.63 8.80 -17.85
N ALA A 229 14.25 8.05 -18.90
CA ALA A 229 13.10 8.38 -19.72
C ALA A 229 11.77 8.20 -18.94
N ALA A 230 11.65 7.15 -18.14
CA ALA A 230 10.48 6.90 -17.30
C ALA A 230 10.35 7.91 -16.14
N TRP A 231 11.49 8.36 -15.59
CA TRP A 231 11.56 9.28 -14.46
C TRP A 231 11.51 10.76 -14.87
N GLY A 232 11.91 11.08 -16.10
CA GLY A 232 12.10 12.46 -16.55
C GLY A 232 13.45 13.07 -16.13
N GLY A 233 14.41 12.27 -15.67
CA GLY A 233 15.73 12.73 -15.23
C GLY A 233 16.59 11.64 -14.59
N ALA A 234 17.75 12.01 -14.05
CA ALA A 234 18.56 11.07 -13.26
C ALA A 234 17.79 10.65 -12.01
N VAL A 235 17.68 9.33 -11.78
CA VAL A 235 16.85 8.77 -10.71
C VAL A 235 17.63 8.84 -9.39
N PRO A 236 17.10 9.46 -8.34
CA PRO A 236 17.78 9.50 -7.06
C PRO A 236 17.96 8.11 -6.42
N VAL A 237 19.16 7.86 -5.87
CA VAL A 237 19.52 6.61 -5.18
C VAL A 237 19.86 6.93 -3.73
N THR A 238 19.41 6.08 -2.81
CA THR A 238 19.54 6.34 -1.37
C THR A 238 21.01 6.25 -0.96
N THR A 239 21.47 7.29 -0.28
CA THR A 239 22.83 7.37 0.27
C THR A 239 22.76 7.69 1.76
N ASN A 240 22.59 6.69 2.61
CA ASN A 240 22.84 6.83 4.05
C ASN A 240 24.14 6.11 4.44
N SER A 241 24.56 6.22 5.70
CA SER A 241 25.86 5.74 6.20
C SER A 241 26.02 4.22 6.28
N ASP A 242 25.02 3.46 5.84
CA ASP A 242 24.86 2.04 6.07
C ASP A 242 24.88 1.31 4.72
N SER A 243 25.63 0.20 4.65
CA SER A 243 26.12 -0.42 3.41
C SER A 243 25.09 -1.05 2.48
N GLN A 244 23.81 -0.97 2.79
CA GLN A 244 22.74 -1.64 2.04
C GLN A 244 21.93 -0.67 1.16
N ASN A 245 22.03 0.65 1.36
CA ASN A 245 21.07 1.57 0.77
C ASN A 245 21.41 2.11 -0.62
N SER A 246 22.63 1.88 -1.13
CA SER A 246 23.01 2.25 -2.51
C SER A 246 22.36 1.39 -3.61
N PHE A 247 21.45 0.50 -3.23
CA PHE A 247 20.67 -0.38 -4.11
C PHE A 247 19.17 -0.05 -4.06
N HIS A 248 18.83 1.13 -3.55
CA HIS A 248 17.46 1.56 -3.34
C HIS A 248 17.25 2.99 -3.85
N LEU A 249 16.01 3.33 -4.16
CA LEU A 249 15.60 4.60 -4.76
C LEU A 249 15.23 5.63 -3.68
N GLY A 250 15.42 6.91 -4.02
CA GLY A 250 15.07 8.06 -3.17
C GLY A 250 16.26 8.70 -2.43
N LEU A 251 16.04 9.88 -1.87
CA LEU A 251 17.00 10.76 -1.18
C LEU A 251 16.69 10.92 0.30
N THR A 252 15.53 10.42 0.78
CA THR A 252 15.03 10.77 2.12
C THR A 252 15.58 9.82 3.20
N PRO A 253 16.33 10.34 4.21
CA PRO A 253 16.61 9.57 5.41
C PRO A 253 15.34 9.33 6.22
N PHE A 254 15.26 8.21 6.94
CA PHE A 254 14.13 7.79 7.80
C PHE A 254 13.57 8.90 8.73
N ALA A 255 14.43 9.81 9.19
CA ALA A 255 14.03 10.93 10.07
C ALA A 255 13.36 12.11 9.34
N GLN A 256 13.38 12.16 8.01
CA GLN A 256 12.81 13.26 7.20
C GLN A 256 11.47 12.90 6.55
N ALA A 257 11.18 11.61 6.30
CA ALA A 257 9.89 11.18 5.73
C ALA A 257 8.68 11.60 6.58
N THR A 258 8.83 11.69 7.90
CA THR A 258 7.79 12.17 8.84
C THR A 258 7.72 13.70 8.96
N ALA A 259 8.69 14.44 8.41
CA ALA A 259 8.82 15.89 8.57
C ALA A 259 8.59 16.69 7.26
N MET A 260 8.33 16.02 6.13
CA MET A 260 8.42 16.62 4.79
C MET A 260 7.10 16.71 4.01
N ALA A 261 5.95 16.69 4.70
CA ALA A 261 4.73 17.21 4.10
C ALA A 261 4.90 18.74 3.92
N GLY A 262 5.09 19.21 2.68
CA GLY A 262 5.16 20.63 2.35
C GLY A 262 6.53 21.23 2.01
N THR A 263 7.60 20.43 1.83
CA THR A 263 8.91 20.97 1.39
C THR A 263 9.28 20.56 -0.03
N THR A 264 9.71 21.51 -0.86
CA THR A 264 10.43 21.26 -2.12
C THR A 264 11.63 20.35 -1.86
N GLY A 265 11.68 19.18 -2.50
CA GLY A 265 12.79 18.22 -2.36
C GLY A 265 12.42 16.78 -1.99
N VAL A 266 11.13 16.44 -1.91
CA VAL A 266 10.68 15.05 -1.85
C VAL A 266 10.70 14.48 -3.27
N ASP A 267 11.52 13.46 -3.50
CA ASP A 267 11.65 12.81 -4.81
C ASP A 267 10.48 11.87 -5.14
N GLY A 268 9.50 11.72 -4.26
CA GLY A 268 8.31 10.88 -4.44
C GLY A 268 8.57 9.37 -4.46
N LEU A 269 9.82 8.91 -4.38
CA LEU A 269 10.19 7.49 -4.46
C LEU A 269 9.94 6.73 -3.16
N LEU A 270 9.37 7.37 -2.15
CA LEU A 270 9.07 6.77 -0.85
C LEU A 270 8.06 5.60 -0.94
N TYR A 271 7.16 5.65 -1.93
CA TYR A 271 6.16 4.60 -2.19
C TYR A 271 6.51 3.70 -3.37
N ASP A 272 7.72 3.82 -3.91
CA ASP A 272 8.24 2.87 -4.88
C ASP A 272 8.61 1.57 -4.17
N ASN A 273 8.40 0.43 -4.83
CA ASN A 273 8.72 -0.87 -4.26
C ASN A 273 10.21 -0.96 -3.89
N MET A 274 11.10 -0.30 -4.63
CA MET A 274 12.55 -0.26 -4.39
C MET A 274 13.01 0.95 -3.55
N ASN A 275 12.13 1.58 -2.77
CA ASN A 275 12.54 2.68 -1.87
C ASN A 275 13.58 2.25 -0.82
N GLY A 276 14.46 3.17 -0.43
CA GLY A 276 15.57 2.91 0.51
C GLY A 276 15.32 3.36 1.95
N THR A 277 14.08 3.73 2.28
CA THR A 277 13.76 4.40 3.55
C THR A 277 13.01 3.49 4.50
N ALA A 278 11.85 2.94 4.10
CA ALA A 278 11.07 1.98 4.87
C ALA A 278 9.88 1.42 4.06
N ALA A 279 9.62 0.11 4.21
CA ALA A 279 8.28 -0.41 3.99
C ALA A 279 7.39 -0.04 5.20
N PHE A 280 6.35 0.75 4.95
CA PHE A 280 5.35 1.12 5.95
C PHE A 280 4.38 -0.02 6.25
N PHE A 281 4.02 -0.16 7.52
CA PHE A 281 3.02 -1.13 7.93
C PHE A 281 1.64 -0.75 7.40
N GLY A 282 0.86 -1.77 7.01
CA GLY A 282 -0.45 -1.59 6.42
C GLY A 282 -0.44 -1.22 4.93
N GLU A 283 0.74 -1.10 4.33
CA GLU A 283 0.89 -0.66 2.94
C GLU A 283 1.25 -1.81 1.99
N ARG A 284 0.78 -1.69 0.75
CA ARG A 284 1.12 -2.54 -0.40
C ARG A 284 1.93 -1.71 -1.39
N TYR A 285 3.00 -2.28 -1.93
CA TYR A 285 3.82 -1.65 -2.96
C TYR A 285 3.84 -2.62 -4.14
N ASP A 286 3.42 -2.13 -5.31
CA ASP A 286 3.45 -2.89 -6.55
C ASP A 286 4.59 -2.41 -7.45
N LEU A 287 4.88 -3.15 -8.52
CA LEU A 287 5.90 -2.77 -9.50
C LEU A 287 5.53 -1.46 -10.17
N SER A 288 6.46 -0.51 -10.12
CA SER A 288 6.39 0.70 -10.90
C SER A 288 6.97 0.48 -12.29
N ALA A 289 6.53 1.25 -13.28
CA ALA A 289 7.26 1.26 -14.55
C ALA A 289 8.66 1.88 -14.44
N LEU A 290 8.99 2.58 -13.34
CA LEU A 290 10.39 2.92 -13.04
C LEU A 290 11.18 1.64 -12.70
N ASP A 291 10.64 0.75 -11.86
CA ASP A 291 11.22 -0.58 -11.61
C ASP A 291 11.43 -1.33 -12.92
N LEU A 292 10.42 -1.36 -13.79
CA LEU A 292 10.52 -2.05 -15.09
C LEU A 292 11.52 -1.38 -16.04
N ALA A 293 11.60 -0.06 -16.05
CA ALA A 293 12.57 0.67 -16.85
C ALA A 293 14.00 0.40 -16.36
N ILE A 294 14.21 0.30 -15.04
CA ILE A 294 15.46 -0.15 -14.45
C ILE A 294 15.75 -1.60 -14.87
N MET A 295 14.79 -2.52 -14.80
CA MET A 295 14.97 -3.91 -15.27
C MET A 295 15.40 -3.96 -16.74
N GLU A 296 14.82 -3.11 -17.58
CA GLU A 296 15.21 -2.98 -18.99
C GLU A 296 16.63 -2.47 -19.13
N ASP A 297 17.02 -1.43 -18.38
CA ASP A 297 18.39 -0.91 -18.34
C ASP A 297 19.40 -1.95 -17.85
N LEU A 298 18.98 -2.86 -16.97
CA LEU A 298 19.78 -3.98 -16.49
C LEU A 298 19.85 -5.14 -17.51
N GLY A 299 19.09 -5.07 -18.62
CA GLY A 299 19.19 -6.02 -19.74
C GLY A 299 18.10 -7.08 -19.78
N LEU A 300 17.13 -7.04 -18.87
CA LEU A 300 15.96 -7.90 -18.94
C LEU A 300 15.00 -7.44 -20.02
N ARG A 301 14.21 -8.38 -20.54
CA ARG A 301 13.16 -8.06 -21.51
C ARG A 301 11.87 -7.77 -20.76
N VAL A 302 11.40 -6.53 -20.85
CA VAL A 302 10.14 -6.09 -20.24
C VAL A 302 9.01 -5.95 -21.27
N PHE A 303 7.80 -6.25 -20.81
CA PHE A 303 6.55 -6.22 -21.53
C PHE A 303 5.56 -5.47 -20.64
N ALA A 304 5.70 -4.15 -20.59
CA ALA A 304 4.74 -3.31 -19.90
C ALA A 304 3.37 -3.43 -20.61
N PRO A 305 2.30 -3.87 -19.94
CA PRO A 305 0.94 -3.74 -20.42
C PRO A 305 0.60 -2.26 -20.66
N ALA A 306 -0.26 -1.99 -21.64
CA ALA A 306 -0.81 -0.65 -21.80
C ALA A 306 -1.59 -0.26 -20.52
N GLY A 307 -1.22 0.86 -19.90
CA GLY A 307 -1.83 1.31 -18.65
C GLY A 307 -1.24 0.68 -17.38
N MET A 308 -0.04 0.07 -17.44
CA MET A 308 0.71 -0.17 -16.21
C MET A 308 1.06 1.17 -15.56
N PRO A 309 0.84 1.33 -14.25
CA PRO A 309 1.35 2.48 -13.54
C PRO A 309 2.87 2.44 -13.67
N ILE A 310 3.42 3.39 -14.44
CA ILE A 310 4.64 4.00 -13.94
C ILE A 310 4.22 4.52 -12.56
N VAL A 311 5.05 4.37 -11.53
CA VAL A 311 5.07 5.41 -10.49
C VAL A 311 5.58 6.64 -11.24
N ASN A 312 4.68 7.21 -12.06
CA ASN A 312 4.91 8.29 -12.98
C ASN A 312 4.76 9.51 -12.11
N LEU A 313 5.74 9.70 -11.24
CA LEU A 313 5.95 11.00 -10.62
C LEU A 313 6.42 12.02 -11.69
N SER A 314 6.53 11.56 -12.96
CA SER A 314 6.67 12.39 -14.16
C SER A 314 5.47 12.38 -15.13
N ASP A 315 4.33 11.69 -14.86
CA ASP A 315 3.10 12.27 -15.40
C ASP A 315 2.95 13.56 -14.60
N ALA A 316 3.25 14.69 -15.24
CA ALA A 316 2.85 16.03 -14.82
C ALA A 316 1.31 16.17 -14.74
N ARG A 317 0.58 15.06 -14.57
CA ARG A 317 -0.84 14.90 -14.35
C ARG A 317 -1.18 14.36 -12.96
N ASN A 318 -0.27 13.66 -12.26
CA ASN A 318 -0.50 13.14 -10.90
C ASN A 318 0.22 13.95 -9.83
N ILE A 319 1.18 14.79 -10.23
CA ILE A 319 1.75 15.87 -9.41
C ILE A 319 1.47 17.19 -10.13
N GLY A 320 0.77 18.10 -9.45
CA GLY A 320 0.47 19.45 -9.90
C GLY A 320 1.68 20.37 -9.81
N THR A 321 1.43 21.67 -9.75
CA THR A 321 2.43 22.74 -9.79
C THR A 321 2.19 23.71 -8.63
N ALA A 322 2.64 24.96 -8.73
CA ALA A 322 2.25 26.01 -7.79
C ALA A 322 1.03 26.82 -8.28
N ALA A 323 0.40 26.38 -9.38
CA ALA A 323 -0.78 26.97 -9.98
C ALA A 323 -1.96 26.00 -9.85
N ALA A 324 -3.17 26.46 -10.16
CA ALA A 324 -4.35 25.59 -10.15
C ALA A 324 -4.29 24.55 -11.27
N ASP A 325 -4.31 23.28 -10.89
CA ASP A 325 -4.19 22.12 -11.76
C ASP A 325 -5.45 21.23 -11.73
N THR A 326 -5.56 20.35 -12.73
CA THR A 326 -6.58 19.29 -12.76
C THR A 326 -5.88 17.95 -12.91
N ILE A 327 -5.92 17.17 -11.83
CA ILE A 327 -5.31 15.86 -11.69
C ILE A 327 -6.40 14.81 -11.84
N ASN A 328 -6.16 13.83 -12.71
CA ASN A 328 -7.07 12.70 -12.90
C ASN A 328 -6.24 11.41 -12.80
N GLY A 329 -6.38 10.73 -11.67
CA GLY A 329 -5.91 9.37 -11.45
C GLY A 329 -6.69 8.36 -12.29
N SER A 330 -6.31 7.10 -12.13
CA SER A 330 -6.70 5.96 -12.94
C SER A 330 -7.65 5.04 -12.17
N VAL A 331 -7.55 3.73 -12.35
CA VAL A 331 -8.37 2.72 -11.65
C VAL A 331 -7.53 1.88 -10.69
N TRP A 332 -6.30 2.32 -10.42
CA TRP A 332 -5.29 1.65 -9.62
C TRP A 332 -4.92 2.52 -8.44
N ASP A 333 -4.38 1.90 -7.39
CA ASP A 333 -3.88 2.60 -6.20
C ASP A 333 -2.76 3.58 -6.59
N GLU A 334 -2.95 4.88 -6.35
CA GLU A 334 -2.03 5.94 -6.76
C GLU A 334 -1.64 6.90 -5.63
N PHE A 335 -0.53 7.61 -5.83
CA PHE A 335 -0.21 8.82 -5.08
C PHE A 335 -0.46 10.06 -5.95
N LEU A 336 -1.34 10.94 -5.48
CA LEU A 336 -1.74 12.17 -6.18
C LEU A 336 -1.38 13.39 -5.33
N SER A 337 -0.77 14.41 -5.91
CA SER A 337 -0.38 15.63 -5.20
C SER A 337 -0.65 16.90 -5.99
N GLY A 338 -1.45 17.84 -5.48
CA GLY A 338 -1.69 19.15 -6.12
C GLY A 338 -0.53 20.13 -5.98
N LEU A 339 0.27 19.98 -4.92
CA LEU A 339 1.36 20.87 -4.49
C LEU A 339 0.88 22.25 -4.04
N GLY A 340 0.56 23.17 -4.92
CA GLY A 340 0.03 24.47 -4.53
C GLY A 340 -0.78 25.11 -5.63
N GLY A 341 -1.72 25.97 -5.28
CA GLY A 341 -2.80 26.36 -6.20
C GLY A 341 -4.13 25.89 -5.64
N ASN A 342 -5.20 26.08 -6.41
CA ASN A 342 -6.51 25.54 -6.05
C ASN A 342 -6.82 24.43 -7.03
N ASP A 343 -6.52 23.20 -6.63
CA ASP A 343 -6.45 22.06 -7.51
C ASP A 343 -7.78 21.30 -7.55
N THR A 344 -8.03 20.61 -8.66
CA THR A 344 -9.11 19.63 -8.80
C THR A 344 -8.48 18.26 -8.97
N ILE A 345 -8.61 17.38 -7.97
CA ILE A 345 -7.97 16.07 -7.95
C ILE A 345 -9.06 14.99 -7.97
N ASN A 346 -9.06 14.15 -9.01
CA ASN A 346 -9.95 12.99 -9.11
C ASN A 346 -9.10 11.71 -9.00
N GLY A 347 -9.26 10.94 -7.93
CA GLY A 347 -8.56 9.67 -7.66
C GLY A 347 -8.89 8.57 -8.65
N GLY A 348 -10.19 8.44 -8.98
CA GLY A 348 -10.66 7.45 -9.93
C GLY A 348 -11.04 6.16 -9.23
N GLY A 349 -10.20 5.12 -9.26
CA GLY A 349 -10.42 3.91 -8.48
C GLY A 349 -9.12 3.32 -7.98
N GLY A 350 -9.22 2.39 -7.03
CA GLY A 350 -8.07 1.97 -6.23
C GLY A 350 -8.10 2.62 -4.85
N ASP A 351 -7.18 2.24 -3.98
CA ASP A 351 -6.99 2.84 -2.65
C ASP A 351 -5.89 3.92 -2.75
N ASP A 352 -6.30 5.18 -2.98
CA ASP A 352 -5.38 6.28 -3.27
C ASP A 352 -4.85 7.03 -2.05
N PHE A 353 -3.63 7.57 -2.18
CA PHE A 353 -3.02 8.57 -1.31
C PHE A 353 -3.06 9.94 -1.98
N ILE A 354 -3.79 10.89 -1.39
CA ILE A 354 -4.06 12.18 -2.02
C ILE A 354 -3.59 13.33 -1.11
N VAL A 355 -2.73 14.19 -1.65
CA VAL A 355 -2.27 15.44 -1.02
C VAL A 355 -2.81 16.60 -1.86
N GLY A 356 -3.73 17.41 -1.32
CA GLY A 356 -4.12 18.66 -1.98
C GLY A 356 -2.93 19.59 -2.11
N GLY A 357 -2.35 19.94 -0.96
CA GLY A 357 -1.23 20.87 -0.89
C GLY A 357 -1.73 22.28 -0.60
N ALA A 358 -0.96 23.29 -0.96
CA ALA A 358 -1.23 24.66 -0.56
C ALA A 358 -2.31 25.33 -1.43
N GLY A 359 -3.49 25.53 -0.86
CA GLY A 359 -4.54 26.37 -1.43
C GLY A 359 -5.89 25.78 -1.10
N ASN A 360 -6.88 25.97 -1.97
CA ASN A 360 -8.22 25.46 -1.69
C ASN A 360 -8.59 24.40 -2.72
N ASP A 361 -8.41 23.13 -2.36
CA ASP A 361 -8.49 22.04 -3.31
C ASP A 361 -9.86 21.37 -3.30
N THR A 362 -10.23 20.80 -4.44
CA THR A 362 -11.40 19.93 -4.59
C THR A 362 -10.90 18.52 -4.89
N ILE A 363 -11.09 17.61 -3.95
CA ILE A 363 -10.55 16.25 -4.01
C ILE A 363 -11.71 15.26 -4.04
N ASP A 364 -11.78 14.45 -5.09
CA ASP A 364 -12.65 13.29 -5.17
C ASP A 364 -11.82 12.01 -5.19
N GLY A 365 -11.82 11.22 -4.12
CA GLY A 365 -11.09 9.95 -4.10
C GLY A 365 -11.61 8.89 -5.08
N GLY A 366 -12.85 9.01 -5.56
CA GLY A 366 -13.44 7.99 -6.43
C GLY A 366 -13.76 6.68 -5.70
N THR A 367 -13.64 5.52 -6.36
CA THR A 367 -13.89 4.21 -5.73
C THR A 367 -12.71 3.79 -4.85
N GLY A 368 -12.91 2.86 -3.90
CA GLY A 368 -11.85 2.39 -2.99
C GLY A 368 -11.78 3.12 -1.65
N THR A 369 -10.73 2.81 -0.87
CA THR A 369 -10.45 3.31 0.48
C THR A 369 -9.41 4.43 0.42
N ASN A 370 -9.84 5.59 -0.05
CA ASN A 370 -8.96 6.71 -0.31
C ASN A 370 -8.59 7.51 0.94
N ARG A 371 -7.35 8.00 0.96
CA ARG A 371 -6.74 8.74 2.07
C ARG A 371 -6.29 10.13 1.65
N ALA A 372 -6.87 11.15 2.26
CA ALA A 372 -6.36 12.51 2.16
C ALA A 372 -5.31 12.78 3.25
N ILE A 373 -4.17 13.33 2.88
CA ILE A 373 -3.02 13.59 3.76
C ILE A 373 -2.83 15.10 3.95
N TYR A 374 -2.67 15.51 5.21
CA TYR A 374 -2.49 16.88 5.67
C TYR A 374 -1.13 17.06 6.35
N SER A 375 -0.50 18.21 6.14
CA SER A 375 0.89 18.46 6.52
C SER A 375 1.14 18.72 8.00
N ASP A 376 0.12 19.14 8.75
CA ASP A 376 0.26 19.57 10.14
C ASP A 376 -0.62 18.76 11.12
N SER A 377 -0.52 19.04 12.41
CA SER A 377 -1.33 18.42 13.46
C SER A 377 -2.80 18.72 13.23
N ARG A 378 -3.65 17.72 13.48
CA ARG A 378 -5.12 17.84 13.42
C ARG A 378 -5.64 19.06 14.17
N THR A 379 -5.00 19.48 15.26
CA THR A 379 -5.44 20.64 16.05
C THR A 379 -5.36 21.98 15.29
N ASN A 380 -4.58 22.04 14.21
CA ASN A 380 -4.47 23.20 13.33
C ASN A 380 -5.55 23.23 12.23
N TYR A 381 -6.34 22.17 12.09
CA TYR A 381 -7.42 22.10 11.10
C TYR A 381 -8.79 22.15 11.76
N THR A 382 -9.77 22.68 11.06
CA THR A 382 -11.18 22.44 11.32
C THR A 382 -11.69 21.45 10.29
N VAL A 383 -12.40 20.41 10.74
CA VAL A 383 -12.92 19.34 9.87
C VAL A 383 -14.42 19.27 10.07
N GLY A 384 -15.19 19.41 9.00
CA GLY A 384 -16.66 19.42 9.04
C GLY A 384 -17.27 18.61 7.90
N ALA A 385 -18.20 17.72 8.22
CA ALA A 385 -19.01 17.04 7.22
C ALA A 385 -20.20 17.92 6.80
N GLN A 386 -20.47 17.98 5.50
CA GLN A 386 -21.54 18.76 4.89
C GLN A 386 -22.76 17.88 4.57
N ALA A 387 -23.95 18.51 4.46
CA ALA A 387 -25.21 17.81 4.21
C ALA A 387 -25.26 17.12 2.83
N ASN A 388 -24.44 17.57 1.87
CA ASN A 388 -24.31 16.96 0.55
C ASN A 388 -23.30 15.77 0.53
N GLY A 389 -22.80 15.35 1.69
CA GLY A 389 -21.89 14.23 1.82
C GLY A 389 -20.40 14.58 1.67
N THR A 390 -20.04 15.82 1.36
CA THR A 390 -18.64 16.24 1.30
C THR A 390 -18.05 16.45 2.71
N ILE A 391 -16.73 16.46 2.80
CA ILE A 391 -15.97 16.93 3.96
C ILE A 391 -15.32 18.25 3.58
N VAL A 392 -15.27 19.20 4.51
CA VAL A 392 -14.41 20.37 4.41
C VAL A 392 -13.33 20.26 5.47
N VAL A 393 -12.07 20.35 5.05
CA VAL A 393 -10.90 20.44 5.93
C VAL A 393 -10.27 21.81 5.73
N ASP A 394 -10.22 22.62 6.77
CA ASP A 394 -9.80 24.03 6.70
C ASP A 394 -8.67 24.25 7.69
N GLY A 395 -7.46 24.44 7.17
CA GLY A 395 -6.24 24.77 7.92
C GLY A 395 -6.18 26.23 8.40
N GLY A 396 -7.18 27.05 8.07
CA GLY A 396 -7.28 28.45 8.49
C GLY A 396 -6.07 29.28 8.07
N THR A 397 -5.56 30.13 8.97
CA THR A 397 -4.34 30.93 8.73
C THR A 397 -3.06 30.23 9.20
N LYS A 398 -3.13 28.95 9.58
CA LYS A 398 -2.03 28.22 10.24
C LYS A 398 -1.53 27.02 9.46
N GLY A 399 -2.42 26.28 8.80
CA GLY A 399 -2.06 25.14 7.94
C GLY A 399 -1.55 25.62 6.58
N ALA A 400 -0.47 25.01 6.11
CA ALA A 400 0.06 25.27 4.77
C ALA A 400 -0.89 24.79 3.65
N ASP A 401 -1.87 23.93 3.99
CA ASP A 401 -2.72 23.23 3.02
C ASP A 401 -4.04 23.95 2.70
N GLY A 402 -4.27 25.16 3.23
CA GLY A 402 -5.49 25.95 2.99
C GLY A 402 -6.82 25.23 3.30
N LYS A 403 -7.82 25.33 2.42
CA LYS A 403 -9.20 24.86 2.65
C LYS A 403 -9.71 23.95 1.55
N ASP A 404 -9.79 22.67 1.87
CA ASP A 404 -10.15 21.62 0.93
C ASP A 404 -11.59 21.16 1.07
N THR A 405 -12.15 20.74 -0.06
CA THR A 405 -13.45 20.07 -0.15
C THR A 405 -13.25 18.65 -0.68
N LEU A 406 -13.61 17.65 0.12
CA LEU A 406 -13.34 16.25 -0.15
C LEU A 406 -14.64 15.46 -0.41
N THR A 407 -14.62 14.59 -1.40
CA THR A 407 -15.61 13.54 -1.64
C THR A 407 -14.91 12.18 -1.74
N ASN A 408 -15.64 11.11 -1.39
CA ASN A 408 -15.14 9.74 -1.47
C ASN A 408 -13.79 9.48 -0.78
N ILE A 409 -13.47 10.29 0.23
CA ILE A 409 -12.33 10.08 1.14
C ILE A 409 -12.82 9.35 2.39
N LYS A 410 -12.16 8.24 2.71
CA LYS A 410 -12.44 7.41 3.89
C LYS A 410 -11.51 7.71 5.05
N VAL A 411 -10.29 8.18 4.76
CA VAL A 411 -9.26 8.42 5.77
C VAL A 411 -8.71 9.84 5.64
N LEU A 412 -8.63 10.56 6.74
CA LEU A 412 -7.87 11.80 6.85
C LEU A 412 -6.64 11.54 7.71
N GLN A 413 -5.46 11.72 7.16
CA GLN A 413 -4.20 11.57 7.88
C GLN A 413 -3.60 12.94 8.15
N PHE A 414 -3.40 13.25 9.43
CA PHE A 414 -2.67 14.42 9.91
C PHE A 414 -1.30 13.99 10.43
N SER A 415 -0.40 14.93 10.68
CA SER A 415 0.96 14.60 11.15
C SER A 415 1.00 13.93 12.53
N ASP A 416 -0.04 14.12 13.35
CA ASP A 416 -0.13 13.60 14.73
C ASP A 416 -1.18 12.51 14.93
N GLN A 417 -2.13 12.35 14.00
CA GLN A 417 -3.20 11.34 14.11
C GLN A 417 -3.93 11.08 12.79
N THR A 418 -4.64 9.96 12.75
CA THR A 418 -5.50 9.56 11.63
C THR A 418 -6.96 9.55 12.06
N MET A 419 -7.83 10.14 11.24
CA MET A 419 -9.28 10.12 11.41
C MET A 419 -9.92 9.28 10.30
N PHE A 420 -10.96 8.52 10.66
CA PHE A 420 -11.72 7.72 9.70
C PHE A 420 -13.13 8.29 9.55
N ARG A 421 -13.58 8.38 8.29
CA ARG A 421 -14.95 8.68 7.91
C ARG A 421 -15.76 7.39 7.91
N LEU A 422 -16.63 7.28 8.90
CA LEU A 422 -17.54 6.15 9.03
C LEU A 422 -18.92 6.54 8.53
N THR A 423 -19.48 5.72 7.65
CA THR A 423 -20.79 5.94 7.04
C THR A 423 -21.68 4.71 7.19
N GLY A 424 -23.00 4.90 7.29
CA GLY A 424 -23.96 3.80 7.34
C GLY A 424 -23.63 2.73 8.39
N ASP A 425 -23.42 1.49 7.94
CA ASP A 425 -23.17 0.34 8.82
C ASP A 425 -21.82 0.44 9.54
N GLU A 426 -20.79 1.04 8.93
CA GLU A 426 -19.47 1.27 9.54
C GLU A 426 -19.61 2.13 10.81
N ALA A 427 -20.43 3.17 10.70
CA ALA A 427 -20.74 4.06 11.82
C ALA A 427 -21.54 3.35 12.91
N THR A 428 -22.44 2.44 12.52
CA THR A 428 -23.19 1.60 13.48
C THR A 428 -22.25 0.65 14.23
N VAL A 429 -21.25 0.10 13.57
CA VAL A 429 -20.23 -0.75 14.22
C VAL A 429 -19.42 0.03 15.26
N ALA A 430 -18.98 1.25 14.96
CA ALA A 430 -18.34 2.09 15.98
C ALA A 430 -19.27 2.37 17.18
N ARG A 431 -20.56 2.59 16.91
CA ARG A 431 -21.57 2.80 17.95
C ARG A 431 -21.86 1.54 18.79
N LEU A 432 -21.64 0.34 18.25
CA LEU A 432 -21.74 -0.91 19.01
C LEU A 432 -20.73 -0.97 20.17
N TYR A 433 -19.52 -0.44 20.02
CA TYR A 433 -18.54 -0.39 21.11
C TYR A 433 -19.03 0.48 22.28
N SER A 434 -19.60 1.65 21.96
CA SER A 434 -20.22 2.50 22.97
C SER A 434 -21.39 1.78 23.65
N ALA A 435 -22.31 1.20 22.88
CA ALA A 435 -23.51 0.57 23.42
C ALA A 435 -23.20 -0.71 24.22
N ALA A 436 -22.30 -1.57 23.73
CA ALA A 436 -21.96 -2.83 24.37
C ALA A 436 -20.96 -2.64 25.51
N PHE A 437 -19.93 -1.82 25.34
CA PHE A 437 -18.77 -1.77 26.24
C PHE A 437 -18.59 -0.45 26.98
N ALA A 438 -19.42 0.57 26.73
CA ALA A 438 -19.29 1.90 27.33
C ALA A 438 -17.93 2.57 27.06
N ARG A 439 -17.33 2.32 25.89
CA ARG A 439 -16.07 2.93 25.46
C ARG A 439 -16.09 3.22 23.96
N ALA A 440 -15.25 4.15 23.51
CA ALA A 440 -14.92 4.27 22.11
C ALA A 440 -14.14 3.02 21.65
N PRO A 441 -14.29 2.61 20.38
CA PRO A 441 -13.38 1.62 19.84
C PRO A 441 -11.97 2.19 19.73
N ASP A 442 -10.99 1.30 19.84
CA ASP A 442 -9.65 1.52 19.31
C ASP A 442 -9.65 1.34 17.79
N VAL A 443 -8.65 1.92 17.11
CA VAL A 443 -8.56 1.91 15.64
C VAL A 443 -8.50 0.49 15.09
N ASP A 444 -7.62 -0.35 15.63
CA ASP A 444 -7.42 -1.72 15.16
C ASP A 444 -8.68 -2.56 15.35
N GLY A 445 -9.33 -2.45 16.50
CA GLY A 445 -10.59 -3.13 16.80
C GLY A 445 -11.73 -2.69 15.88
N LEU A 446 -11.90 -1.38 15.65
CA LEU A 446 -12.93 -0.89 14.75
C LEU A 446 -12.70 -1.35 13.30
N LEU A 447 -11.48 -1.20 12.80
CA LEU A 447 -11.12 -1.63 11.45
C LEU A 447 -11.32 -3.14 11.28
N PHE A 448 -10.94 -3.94 12.28
CA PHE A 448 -11.21 -5.38 12.26
C PHE A 448 -12.71 -5.69 12.07
N GLN A 449 -13.60 -5.00 12.79
CA GLN A 449 -15.04 -5.22 12.68
C GLN A 449 -15.64 -4.70 11.36
N ILE A 450 -15.11 -3.60 10.83
CA ILE A 450 -15.57 -3.06 9.54
C ILE A 450 -15.07 -3.94 8.39
N GLN A 451 -13.79 -4.27 8.35
CA GLN A 451 -13.16 -4.98 7.24
C GLN A 451 -13.47 -6.47 7.27
N ASN A 452 -13.12 -7.18 8.36
CA ASN A 452 -13.34 -8.64 8.46
C ASN A 452 -14.78 -8.99 8.83
N GLY A 453 -15.48 -8.06 9.49
CA GLY A 453 -16.88 -8.21 9.84
C GLY A 453 -17.81 -7.86 8.69
N LEU A 454 -18.08 -6.57 8.51
CA LEU A 454 -19.00 -6.10 7.45
C LEU A 454 -18.45 -6.45 6.05
N GLY A 455 -17.19 -6.14 5.78
CA GLY A 455 -16.52 -6.47 4.51
C GLY A 455 -16.40 -7.98 4.25
N GLY A 456 -16.26 -8.78 5.31
CA GLY A 456 -16.31 -10.25 5.26
C GLY A 456 -17.72 -10.84 5.10
N GLY A 457 -18.75 -10.00 4.91
CA GLY A 457 -20.12 -10.42 4.64
C GLY A 457 -20.99 -10.68 5.87
N LEU A 458 -20.53 -10.34 7.08
CA LEU A 458 -21.39 -10.39 8.26
C LEU A 458 -22.41 -9.25 8.23
N SER A 459 -23.67 -9.58 8.50
CA SER A 459 -24.69 -8.58 8.79
C SER A 459 -24.42 -7.87 10.12
N LEU A 460 -24.95 -6.64 10.27
CA LEU A 460 -24.95 -5.93 11.55
C LEU A 460 -25.53 -6.77 12.70
N GLN A 461 -26.51 -7.63 12.42
CA GLN A 461 -27.04 -8.57 13.43
C GLN A 461 -26.00 -9.60 13.86
N GLN A 462 -25.27 -10.21 12.92
CA GLN A 462 -24.21 -11.16 13.27
C GLN A 462 -23.08 -10.47 14.05
N LEU A 463 -22.71 -9.24 13.67
CA LEU A 463 -21.72 -8.46 14.40
C LEU A 463 -22.19 -8.11 15.82
N ALA A 464 -23.40 -7.58 15.97
CA ALA A 464 -23.94 -7.31 17.30
C ALA A 464 -24.05 -8.58 18.17
N ALA A 465 -24.32 -9.74 17.57
CA ALA A 465 -24.29 -11.03 18.27
C ALA A 465 -22.86 -11.38 18.73
N ASN A 466 -21.85 -11.17 17.88
CA ASN A 466 -20.44 -11.37 18.21
C ASN A 466 -19.98 -10.45 19.34
N PHE A 467 -20.47 -9.21 19.39
CA PHE A 467 -20.19 -8.31 20.51
C PHE A 467 -20.74 -8.87 21.82
N ILE A 468 -21.98 -9.35 21.82
CA ILE A 468 -22.63 -9.93 23.02
C ILE A 468 -21.93 -11.23 23.47
N SER A 469 -21.45 -12.05 22.54
CA SER A 469 -20.74 -13.31 22.84
C SER A 469 -19.25 -13.13 23.11
N SER A 470 -18.71 -11.94 22.89
CA SER A 470 -17.27 -11.66 23.04
C SER A 470 -16.79 -11.89 24.47
N ALA A 471 -15.52 -12.25 24.61
CA ALA A 471 -14.86 -12.39 25.90
C ALA A 471 -14.92 -11.09 26.73
N GLU A 472 -14.84 -9.93 26.07
CA GLU A 472 -14.98 -8.62 26.72
C GLU A 472 -16.37 -8.42 27.32
N PHE A 473 -17.43 -8.75 26.57
CA PHE A 473 -18.81 -8.64 27.07
C PHE A 473 -19.06 -9.57 28.25
N VAL A 474 -18.62 -10.83 28.12
CA VAL A 474 -18.73 -11.84 29.17
C VAL A 474 -17.93 -11.44 30.41
N ALA A 475 -16.74 -10.85 30.26
CA ALA A 475 -15.97 -10.34 31.38
C ALA A 475 -16.65 -9.15 32.07
N LYS A 476 -17.31 -8.27 31.31
CA LYS A 476 -17.94 -7.05 31.84
C LYS A 476 -19.29 -7.30 32.53
N TYR A 477 -20.13 -8.18 31.98
CA TYR A 477 -21.50 -8.39 32.46
C TYR A 477 -21.81 -9.82 32.93
N GLY A 478 -20.86 -10.75 32.75
CA GLY A 478 -21.03 -12.17 33.05
C GLY A 478 -21.64 -12.97 31.89
N ALA A 479 -21.33 -14.26 31.84
CA ALA A 479 -21.79 -15.17 30.77
C ALA A 479 -23.32 -15.33 30.72
N ASN A 480 -24.02 -15.07 31.83
CA ASN A 480 -25.47 -15.23 31.97
C ASN A 480 -26.13 -13.94 32.48
N VAL A 481 -25.81 -12.79 31.87
CA VAL A 481 -26.44 -11.51 32.23
C VAL A 481 -27.97 -11.61 32.11
N SER A 482 -28.72 -11.14 33.12
CA SER A 482 -30.19 -11.14 33.11
C SER A 482 -30.73 -10.07 32.15
N ASN A 483 -31.98 -10.21 31.69
CA ASN A 483 -32.61 -9.20 30.82
C ASN A 483 -32.67 -7.83 31.51
N THR A 484 -32.99 -7.79 32.81
CA THR A 484 -33.00 -6.56 33.63
C THR A 484 -31.62 -5.90 33.65
N ALA A 485 -30.55 -6.67 33.90
CA ALA A 485 -29.18 -6.15 33.94
C ALA A 485 -28.72 -5.67 32.56
N TYR A 486 -29.07 -6.43 31.51
CA TYR A 486 -28.73 -6.09 30.13
C TYR A 486 -29.34 -4.76 29.67
N VAL A 487 -30.65 -4.58 29.87
CA VAL A 487 -31.35 -3.31 29.53
C VAL A 487 -30.76 -2.16 30.35
N THR A 488 -30.50 -2.36 31.65
CA THR A 488 -29.89 -1.34 32.51
C THR A 488 -28.52 -0.90 31.99
N ALA A 489 -27.69 -1.84 31.53
CA ALA A 489 -26.38 -1.54 30.95
C ALA A 489 -26.50 -0.69 29.68
N LEU A 490 -27.41 -1.04 28.75
CA LEU A 490 -27.60 -0.27 27.51
C LEU A 490 -27.99 1.19 27.77
N TYR A 491 -28.93 1.43 28.69
CA TYR A 491 -29.30 2.79 29.11
C TYR A 491 -28.11 3.53 29.73
N THR A 492 -27.34 2.87 30.60
CA THR A 492 -26.19 3.48 31.26
C THR A 492 -25.11 3.86 30.23
N ASN A 493 -24.80 2.95 29.31
CA ASN A 493 -23.74 3.13 28.33
C ASN A 493 -24.09 4.25 27.32
N VAL A 494 -25.28 4.16 26.71
CA VAL A 494 -25.69 5.07 25.64
C VAL A 494 -26.20 6.39 26.18
N LEU A 495 -27.04 6.39 27.20
CA LEU A 495 -27.72 7.60 27.67
C LEU A 495 -27.02 8.26 28.86
N GLY A 496 -26.09 7.56 29.54
CA GLY A 496 -25.39 8.10 30.71
C GLY A 496 -26.30 8.40 31.90
N ARG A 497 -27.53 7.86 31.92
CA ARG A 497 -28.54 8.09 32.94
C ARG A 497 -29.21 6.79 33.38
N ILE A 498 -29.80 6.83 34.57
CA ILE A 498 -30.71 5.79 35.04
C ILE A 498 -31.93 5.75 34.09
N PRO A 499 -32.39 4.54 33.68
CA PRO A 499 -33.59 4.42 32.86
C PRO A 499 -34.79 5.11 33.51
N ASP A 500 -35.61 5.80 32.72
CA ASP A 500 -36.93 6.17 33.20
C ASP A 500 -37.82 4.91 33.31
N PRO A 501 -38.72 4.82 34.31
CA PRO A 501 -39.45 3.58 34.58
C PRO A 501 -40.25 3.06 33.37
N ALA A 502 -40.91 3.96 32.63
CA ALA A 502 -41.76 3.59 31.50
C ALA A 502 -40.93 3.06 30.31
N GLY A 503 -39.85 3.75 29.93
CA GLY A 503 -38.94 3.31 28.87
C GLY A 503 -38.21 2.01 29.22
N PHE A 504 -37.85 1.83 30.50
CA PHE A 504 -37.25 0.58 30.98
C PHE A 504 -38.22 -0.60 30.86
N ASP A 505 -39.43 -0.46 31.39
CA ASP A 505 -40.44 -1.52 31.39
C ASP A 505 -40.84 -1.92 29.97
N PHE A 506 -40.93 -0.95 29.05
CA PHE A 506 -41.19 -1.21 27.65
C PHE A 506 -40.12 -2.11 27.02
N GLN A 507 -38.84 -1.75 27.14
CA GLN A 507 -37.74 -2.52 26.56
C GLN A 507 -37.58 -3.89 27.23
N LEU A 508 -37.74 -3.95 28.55
CA LEU A 508 -37.67 -5.19 29.31
C LEU A 508 -38.79 -6.16 28.93
N ASN A 509 -40.02 -5.66 28.79
CA ASN A 509 -41.16 -6.50 28.38
C ASN A 509 -40.98 -7.03 26.94
N ALA A 510 -40.53 -6.17 26.01
CA ALA A 510 -40.23 -6.59 24.64
C ALA A 510 -39.17 -7.71 24.58
N LEU A 511 -38.14 -7.63 25.44
CA LEU A 511 -37.09 -8.64 25.53
C LEU A 511 -37.59 -9.94 26.20
N ASN A 512 -38.40 -9.84 27.25
CA ASN A 512 -38.94 -11.01 27.98
C ASN A 512 -39.99 -11.78 27.18
N THR A 513 -40.76 -11.09 26.34
CA THR A 513 -41.79 -11.70 25.48
C THR A 513 -41.24 -12.18 24.13
N GLY A 514 -39.97 -11.93 23.85
CA GLY A 514 -39.32 -12.31 22.59
C GLY A 514 -39.73 -11.47 21.38
N VAL A 515 -40.45 -10.36 21.59
CA VAL A 515 -40.79 -9.39 20.53
C VAL A 515 -39.51 -8.79 19.93
N VAL A 516 -38.48 -8.58 20.76
CA VAL A 516 -37.15 -8.15 20.34
C VAL A 516 -36.12 -9.08 20.98
N ASN A 517 -35.10 -9.49 20.23
CA ASN A 517 -33.96 -10.24 20.78
C ASN A 517 -32.82 -9.29 21.22
N ARG A 518 -31.87 -9.79 22.01
CA ARG A 518 -30.78 -8.96 22.56
C ARG A 518 -29.97 -8.24 21.48
N THR A 519 -29.63 -8.93 20.41
CA THR A 519 -28.90 -8.38 19.27
C THR A 519 -29.60 -7.19 18.64
N THR A 520 -30.91 -7.32 18.38
CA THR A 520 -31.73 -6.26 17.80
C THR A 520 -31.85 -5.08 18.77
N LEU A 521 -32.00 -5.36 20.07
CA LEU A 521 -32.04 -4.31 21.08
C LEU A 521 -30.71 -3.55 21.16
N LEU A 522 -29.57 -4.24 21.09
CA LEU A 522 -28.25 -3.61 21.05
C LEU A 522 -28.12 -2.67 19.85
N LEU A 523 -28.54 -3.12 18.67
CA LEU A 523 -28.51 -2.30 17.45
C LEU A 523 -29.41 -1.07 17.57
N ASN A 524 -30.61 -1.20 18.14
CA ASN A 524 -31.51 -0.07 18.38
C ASN A 524 -30.85 0.99 19.30
N PHE A 525 -30.14 0.55 20.34
CA PHE A 525 -29.40 1.44 21.22
C PHE A 525 -28.14 2.01 20.56
N ALA A 526 -27.46 1.22 19.74
CA ALA A 526 -26.32 1.68 18.96
C ALA A 526 -26.74 2.82 18.01
N ASP A 527 -27.91 2.70 17.37
CA ASP A 527 -28.41 3.69 16.42
C ASP A 527 -29.26 4.82 17.03
N ALA A 528 -29.41 4.83 18.36
CA ALA A 528 -30.15 5.88 19.06
C ALA A 528 -29.53 7.27 18.83
N PRO A 529 -30.34 8.34 18.68
CA PRO A 529 -29.85 9.70 18.46
C PRO A 529 -28.79 10.16 19.47
N GLU A 530 -28.93 9.75 20.73
CA GLU A 530 -28.01 10.08 21.81
C GLU A 530 -26.65 9.40 21.65
N ASN A 531 -26.62 8.16 21.16
CA ASN A 531 -25.36 7.46 20.89
C ASN A 531 -24.67 8.06 19.66
N LYS A 532 -25.46 8.40 18.62
CA LYS A 532 -24.97 9.12 17.44
C LYS A 532 -24.26 10.40 17.85
N ALA A 533 -24.85 11.19 18.76
CA ALA A 533 -24.25 12.41 19.28
C ALA A 533 -22.91 12.19 20.03
N LYS A 534 -22.76 11.08 20.76
CA LYS A 534 -21.54 10.79 21.55
C LYS A 534 -20.32 10.44 20.71
N VAL A 535 -20.49 9.75 19.58
CA VAL A 535 -19.35 9.20 18.79
C VAL A 535 -18.75 10.23 17.82
N ILE A 536 -19.46 11.34 17.55
CA ILE A 536 -19.06 12.43 16.64
C ILE A 536 -17.75 13.15 17.05
N GLY A 537 -17.32 13.02 18.32
CA GLY A 537 -16.10 13.71 18.82
C GLY A 537 -14.78 12.95 18.62
N THR A 538 -14.82 11.66 18.28
CA THR A 538 -13.60 10.80 18.17
C THR A 538 -13.43 10.21 16.77
N TRP A 539 -14.50 10.20 15.96
CA TRP A 539 -14.56 9.62 14.62
C TRP A 539 -15.42 10.52 13.73
N MET A 540 -15.11 10.62 12.43
CA MET A 540 -15.98 11.35 11.51
C MET A 540 -17.19 10.47 11.19
N VAL A 541 -18.20 10.51 12.06
CA VAL A 541 -19.45 9.78 11.85
C VAL A 541 -20.35 10.61 10.93
N GLY A 542 -20.37 10.25 9.65
CA GLY A 542 -21.22 10.87 8.64
C GLY A 542 -22.67 10.45 8.85
N ASP A 543 -23.40 11.24 9.63
CA ASP A 543 -24.87 11.34 9.61
C ASP A 543 -25.39 12.65 10.22
N VAL A 544 -24.54 13.51 10.80
CA VAL A 544 -24.98 14.75 11.44
C VAL A 544 -24.09 15.91 11.00
N ALA A 545 -24.71 16.90 10.35
CA ALA A 545 -24.09 18.18 10.06
C ALA A 545 -23.60 18.81 11.38
N ILE A 546 -22.31 19.15 11.44
CA ILE A 546 -21.77 19.96 12.53
C ILE A 546 -22.15 21.40 12.20
N GLY A 547 -23.21 21.89 12.85
CA GLY A 547 -23.60 23.30 12.82
C GLY A 547 -22.77 24.14 13.77
#